data_AF-A0A7M5XHA8-F1
#
_entry.id   AF-A0A7M5XHA8-F1
#
_cell.length_a   1.000
_cell.length_b   1.000
_cell.length_c   1.000
_cell.angle_alpha   90.00
_cell.angle_beta   90.00
_cell.angle_gamma   90.00
#
_symmetry.space_group_name_H-M   'P 1'
#
loop_
_entity.id
_entity.type
_entity.pdbx_description
1 polymer ?
#
loop_
_entity_poly.entity_id
_entity_poly.type
_entity_poly.pdbx_seq_one_letter_code
_entity_poly.pdbx_strand_id
1 'polypeptide(L)'
;MALLQLSCILLLLSTTRTFEFSKGSKVKRSALAVTVEGCFNALPGTGANTDMASHASNIRCQDFCRDKGYMLAATQGQICHCRNIYPRGKQVADDKCRGRCRSYTSCTSAQECCGGIGTFTVSVVGNIDVAKQVIRRIAHAWQTKSTYRNHMIKNLKKPSVVTQRANWWGSFDHKGWSSCPNGLYMTGLYRNDNRPGDKDQIFLLEEAECKSAAAHLYSSGAKDRDCYKLNIWGIWDKKNWAVCKNGYYMDGMYRTSGNHLSNIEEFQCCKPKSQTPSWGHCYTHNVALSFDYKGWSKCNPGYYMAGMFRNDCNNLYCIEYFKCCTMGSSNGKSFPENPKISVRIRDTDGKLKECSMSAMDRSATSTSHKCTPITDTTNGMYLEAREFKVEDKTQPTVGKPQRVKNFKPVICTASNKAYRCNKRMTSTISTSSTLKIGSGFSMGVTIGAKVGFEAGAFGVKATGEFSTQVSSTSTFNVERSKTCTISFTDQTDISVNVPANEQVMIDLLRKKVDIVYKWKGVFQMLGKYKLSWSDGDSKFQDITSILTGTDREIYAFGQWNYPDTDVLQVLVTNQKSGQKKLACQHNSGSGDSNCAANFTKKT
;
A
#
# COMPACT_ATOMS: atom_id res chain seq x y z
N MET A 1 9.15 -36.96 -18.75
CA MET A 1 7.77 -36.52 -18.43
C MET A 1 7.74 -35.21 -17.62
N ALA A 2 8.44 -35.14 -16.48
CA ALA A 2 8.45 -33.94 -15.63
C ALA A 2 8.94 -32.66 -16.31
N LEU A 3 10.03 -32.75 -17.08
CA LEU A 3 10.53 -31.62 -17.87
C LEU A 3 9.52 -31.13 -18.92
N LEU A 4 8.75 -32.02 -19.57
CA LEU A 4 7.75 -31.63 -20.59
C LEU A 4 6.53 -30.92 -19.97
N GLN A 5 6.05 -31.39 -18.82
CA GLN A 5 4.99 -30.76 -18.03
C GLN A 5 5.40 -29.35 -17.56
N LEU A 6 6.63 -29.23 -17.04
CA LEU A 6 7.19 -27.96 -16.58
C LEU A 6 7.37 -26.97 -17.74
N SER A 7 7.98 -27.42 -18.84
CA SER A 7 8.17 -26.62 -20.05
C SER A 7 6.84 -26.14 -20.64
N CYS A 8 5.80 -26.96 -20.64
CA CYS A 8 4.48 -26.58 -21.16
C CYS A 8 3.80 -25.48 -20.32
N ILE A 9 3.89 -25.53 -19.00
CA ILE A 9 3.36 -24.45 -18.14
C ILE A 9 4.17 -23.17 -18.32
N LEU A 10 5.49 -23.29 -18.44
CA LEU A 10 6.39 -22.17 -18.75
C LEU A 10 6.04 -21.53 -20.11
N LEU A 11 5.74 -22.35 -21.13
CA LEU A 11 5.24 -21.93 -22.46
C LEU A 11 3.86 -21.27 -22.41
N LEU A 12 2.95 -21.78 -21.57
CA LEU A 12 1.64 -21.14 -21.38
C LEU A 12 1.77 -19.79 -20.69
N LEU A 13 2.77 -19.61 -19.82
CA LEU A 13 3.09 -18.31 -19.23
C LEU A 13 3.78 -17.35 -20.21
N SER A 14 4.49 -17.86 -21.22
CA SER A 14 5.18 -17.06 -22.25
C SER A 14 4.35 -16.73 -23.50
N THR A 15 3.22 -17.43 -23.75
CA THR A 15 2.42 -17.23 -24.97
C THR A 15 1.42 -16.08 -24.83
N THR A 16 1.62 -15.07 -25.68
CA THR A 16 0.69 -13.95 -25.91
C THR A 16 -0.47 -14.42 -26.81
N ARG A 17 -1.63 -14.74 -26.23
CA ARG A 17 -2.90 -14.66 -26.96
C ARG A 17 -3.95 -13.96 -26.11
N THR A 18 -4.41 -12.82 -26.61
CA THR A 18 -5.70 -12.23 -26.24
C THR A 18 -6.79 -13.23 -26.60
N PHE A 19 -7.61 -13.62 -25.62
CA PHE A 19 -8.85 -14.33 -25.87
C PHE A 19 -9.99 -13.66 -25.12
N GLU A 20 -11.09 -13.51 -25.85
CA GLU A 20 -12.34 -12.88 -25.46
C GLU A 20 -13.00 -13.60 -24.28
N PHE A 21 -13.51 -12.82 -23.34
CA PHE A 21 -14.42 -13.30 -22.31
C PHE A 21 -15.87 -13.15 -22.81
N SER A 22 -16.66 -14.20 -22.66
CA SER A 22 -18.11 -14.07 -22.65
C SER A 22 -18.50 -13.18 -21.46
N LYS A 23 -19.22 -12.09 -21.77
CA LYS A 23 -19.85 -11.23 -20.77
C LYS A 23 -20.87 -12.05 -19.98
N GLY A 24 -20.66 -12.19 -18.68
CA GLY A 24 -21.67 -12.83 -17.85
C GLY A 24 -21.26 -13.05 -16.40
N SER A 25 -21.14 -11.98 -15.63
CA SER A 25 -21.72 -11.83 -14.28
C SER A 25 -20.94 -10.83 -13.44
N LYS A 26 -21.71 -9.95 -12.76
CA LYS A 26 -21.24 -9.01 -11.74
C LYS A 26 -20.24 -9.71 -10.80
N VAL A 27 -19.04 -9.13 -10.68
CA VAL A 27 -17.99 -9.59 -9.76
C VAL A 27 -18.56 -9.55 -8.34
N LYS A 28 -19.04 -10.71 -7.86
CA LYS A 28 -19.27 -10.93 -6.43
C LYS A 28 -17.94 -10.66 -5.73
N ARG A 29 -17.94 -9.87 -4.66
CA ARG A 29 -16.80 -9.74 -3.72
C ARG A 29 -16.26 -11.15 -3.49
N SER A 30 -15.09 -11.45 -4.05
CA SER A 30 -14.57 -12.82 -4.19
C SER A 30 -14.42 -13.47 -2.82
N ALA A 31 -14.99 -14.66 -2.69
CA ALA A 31 -14.99 -15.50 -1.50
C ALA A 31 -13.63 -16.17 -1.20
N LEU A 32 -12.53 -15.77 -1.88
CA LEU A 32 -11.21 -16.40 -1.76
C LEU A 32 -10.24 -15.75 -0.77
N ALA A 33 -10.66 -14.70 -0.08
CA ALA A 33 -9.90 -14.06 1.01
C ALA A 33 -10.03 -14.82 2.36
N VAL A 34 -9.94 -16.15 2.33
CA VAL A 34 -10.33 -16.99 3.48
C VAL A 34 -9.38 -18.20 3.66
N THR A 35 -8.18 -18.18 3.07
CA THR A 35 -7.18 -19.24 3.29
C THR A 35 -6.19 -18.84 4.38
N VAL A 36 -6.10 -19.68 5.40
CA VAL A 36 -5.00 -19.65 6.37
C VAL A 36 -3.84 -20.42 5.77
N GLU A 37 -2.66 -19.82 5.79
CA GLU A 37 -1.46 -20.44 5.22
C GLU A 37 -0.86 -21.49 6.15
N GLY A 38 -0.96 -21.27 7.46
CA GLY A 38 -0.54 -22.20 8.50
C GLY A 38 -0.30 -21.54 9.86
N CYS A 39 0.18 -22.35 10.79
CA CYS A 39 0.60 -21.92 12.12
C CYS A 39 2.11 -21.58 12.18
N PHE A 40 2.46 -20.46 12.80
CA PHE A 40 3.86 -19.99 12.90
C PHE A 40 4.22 -19.61 14.34
N ASN A 41 5.47 -19.83 14.75
CA ASN A 41 5.96 -19.43 16.09
C ASN A 41 6.65 -18.05 16.11
N ALA A 42 6.68 -17.33 14.99
CA ALA A 42 7.21 -15.97 14.91
C ALA A 42 6.62 -15.18 13.73
N LEU A 43 6.54 -13.86 13.92
CA LEU A 43 6.17 -12.90 12.87
C LEU A 43 7.29 -11.87 12.68
N PRO A 44 8.08 -11.97 11.61
CA PRO A 44 9.15 -11.01 11.36
C PRO A 44 8.61 -9.66 10.88
N GLY A 45 9.44 -8.63 11.06
CA GLY A 45 9.19 -7.28 10.57
C GLY A 45 8.29 -6.45 11.48
N THR A 46 8.38 -5.14 11.30
CA THR A 46 7.49 -4.16 11.93
C THR A 46 6.18 -4.05 11.15
N GLY A 47 5.09 -3.71 11.84
CA GLY A 47 3.80 -3.49 11.19
C GLY A 47 2.75 -2.99 12.16
N ALA A 48 1.49 -2.96 11.71
CA ALA A 48 0.38 -2.56 12.54
C ALA A 48 -0.07 -3.72 13.45
N ASN A 49 -0.45 -3.40 14.68
CA ASN A 49 -1.14 -4.31 15.57
C ASN A 49 -2.45 -3.64 16.00
N THR A 50 -3.51 -4.41 16.16
CA THR A 50 -4.78 -3.92 16.73
C THR A 50 -5.42 -4.99 17.57
N ASP A 51 -6.04 -4.59 18.67
CA ASP A 51 -6.95 -5.47 19.42
C ASP A 51 -8.31 -5.49 18.71
N MET A 52 -8.80 -6.69 18.38
CA MET A 52 -10.12 -6.89 17.76
C MET A 52 -11.23 -7.11 18.79
N ALA A 53 -10.89 -7.18 20.08
CA ALA A 53 -11.79 -7.39 21.20
C ALA A 53 -12.73 -8.59 20.99
N SER A 54 -14.00 -8.48 21.39
CA SER A 54 -14.99 -9.57 21.28
C SER A 54 -15.24 -10.09 19.86
N HIS A 55 -14.78 -9.37 18.82
CA HIS A 55 -15.04 -9.68 17.43
C HIS A 55 -13.82 -10.24 16.69
N ALA A 56 -12.82 -10.75 17.41
CA ALA A 56 -11.65 -11.35 16.79
C ALA A 56 -12.03 -12.52 15.88
N SER A 57 -11.52 -12.48 14.65
CA SER A 57 -11.58 -13.55 13.67
C SER A 57 -10.44 -13.39 12.67
N ASN A 58 -10.06 -14.48 11.98
CA ASN A 58 -9.07 -14.40 10.90
C ASN A 58 -9.56 -13.52 9.75
N ILE A 59 -10.85 -13.57 9.39
CA ILE A 59 -11.44 -12.73 8.35
C ILE A 59 -11.33 -11.25 8.71
N ARG A 60 -11.70 -10.87 9.94
CA ARG A 60 -11.63 -9.48 10.38
C ARG A 60 -10.19 -8.97 10.39
N CYS A 61 -9.24 -9.81 10.79
CA CYS A 61 -7.83 -9.45 10.74
C CYS A 61 -7.35 -9.29 9.29
N GLN A 62 -7.75 -10.19 8.39
CA GLN A 62 -7.45 -10.09 6.96
C GLN A 62 -8.03 -8.82 6.34
N ASP A 63 -9.31 -8.50 6.59
CA ASP A 63 -9.93 -7.28 6.08
C ASP A 63 -9.25 -6.04 6.64
N PHE A 64 -8.95 -6.00 7.93
CA PHE A 64 -8.20 -4.91 8.55
C PHE A 64 -6.83 -4.75 7.89
N CYS A 65 -6.07 -5.83 7.71
CA CYS A 65 -4.77 -5.77 7.07
C CYS A 65 -4.88 -5.40 5.59
N ARG A 66 -5.91 -5.86 4.86
CA ARG A 66 -6.18 -5.49 3.45
C ARG A 66 -6.42 -4.00 3.33
N ASP A 67 -7.32 -3.51 4.18
CA ASP A 67 -7.70 -2.11 4.23
C ASP A 67 -6.51 -1.24 4.59
N LYS A 68 -5.61 -1.76 5.43
CA LYS A 68 -4.32 -1.17 5.84
C LYS A 68 -3.17 -1.43 4.84
N GLY A 69 -3.42 -2.13 3.74
CA GLY A 69 -2.45 -2.33 2.66
C GLY A 69 -1.29 -3.24 3.08
N TYR A 70 -1.51 -4.11 4.05
CA TYR A 70 -0.58 -5.17 4.42
C TYR A 70 -0.94 -6.44 3.67
N MET A 71 0.08 -7.17 3.28
CA MET A 71 -0.06 -8.44 2.56
C MET A 71 -0.42 -9.62 3.48
N LEU A 72 -0.07 -9.51 4.77
CA LEU A 72 -0.27 -10.57 5.74
C LEU A 72 -1.10 -10.07 6.90
N ALA A 73 -2.00 -10.94 7.30
CA ALA A 73 -2.72 -10.86 8.55
C ALA A 73 -2.30 -12.05 9.40
N ALA A 74 -2.10 -11.81 10.68
CA ALA A 74 -1.80 -12.87 11.61
C ALA A 74 -2.52 -12.64 12.93
N THR A 75 -3.17 -13.67 13.44
CA THR A 75 -3.95 -13.59 14.68
C THR A 75 -3.23 -14.30 15.82
N GLN A 76 -3.28 -13.67 16.99
CA GLN A 76 -2.85 -14.24 18.27
C GLN A 76 -3.90 -13.87 19.33
N GLY A 77 -4.84 -14.77 19.57
CA GLY A 77 -6.00 -14.52 20.40
C GLY A 77 -6.88 -13.40 19.83
N GLN A 78 -6.91 -12.25 20.52
CA GLN A 78 -7.67 -11.07 20.08
C GLN A 78 -6.85 -10.10 19.23
N ILE A 79 -5.53 -10.27 19.21
CA ILE A 79 -4.63 -9.33 18.56
C ILE A 79 -4.50 -9.72 17.09
N CYS A 80 -4.78 -8.76 16.23
CA CYS A 80 -4.48 -8.82 14.82
C CYS A 80 -3.14 -8.12 14.54
N HIS A 81 -2.26 -8.83 13.86
CA HIS A 81 -0.95 -8.36 13.43
C HIS A 81 -0.92 -8.28 11.91
N CYS A 82 -0.63 -7.09 11.39
CA CYS A 82 -0.43 -6.90 9.96
C CYS A 82 1.06 -6.79 9.65
N ARG A 83 1.53 -7.57 8.68
CA ARG A 83 2.96 -7.60 8.29
C ARG A 83 3.14 -7.51 6.79
N ASN A 84 4.31 -7.02 6.41
CA ASN A 84 4.79 -6.96 5.03
C ASN A 84 5.90 -7.97 4.75
N ILE A 85 6.32 -8.75 5.75
CA ILE A 85 7.38 -9.74 5.64
C ILE A 85 6.78 -11.10 5.97
N TYR A 86 6.87 -12.02 5.02
CA TYR A 86 6.42 -13.40 5.23
C TYR A 86 7.40 -14.16 6.12
N PRO A 87 6.94 -14.90 7.16
CA PRO A 87 7.80 -15.72 8.00
C PRO A 87 8.57 -16.79 7.19
N ARG A 88 9.91 -16.85 7.31
CA ARG A 88 10.72 -17.95 6.74
C ARG A 88 10.89 -19.08 7.76
N GLY A 89 10.73 -20.34 7.33
CA GLY A 89 11.23 -21.54 8.03
C GLY A 89 10.74 -21.80 9.46
N LYS A 90 9.58 -21.25 9.85
CA LYS A 90 9.05 -21.26 11.22
C LYS A 90 7.60 -21.76 11.32
N GLN A 91 7.18 -22.52 10.33
CA GLN A 91 5.89 -23.20 10.36
C GLN A 91 5.94 -24.28 11.43
N VAL A 92 4.93 -24.30 12.31
CA VAL A 92 4.74 -25.35 13.31
C VAL A 92 3.46 -26.10 12.99
N ALA A 93 3.23 -27.23 13.67
CA ALA A 93 2.02 -28.01 13.48
C ALA A 93 0.76 -27.15 13.78
N ASP A 94 -0.27 -27.31 12.94
CA ASP A 94 -1.49 -26.48 12.99
C ASP A 94 -2.30 -26.65 14.28
N ASP A 95 -2.09 -27.77 14.99
CA ASP A 95 -2.66 -28.02 16.31
C ASP A 95 -2.23 -26.98 17.36
N LYS A 96 -1.03 -26.39 17.21
CA LYS A 96 -0.54 -25.30 18.06
C LYS A 96 -1.25 -23.97 17.84
N CYS A 97 -2.05 -23.83 16.78
CA CYS A 97 -2.86 -22.65 16.51
C CYS A 97 -4.36 -22.89 16.75
N ARG A 98 -4.72 -23.85 17.61
CA ARG A 98 -6.11 -24.15 17.97
C ARG A 98 -6.73 -23.23 19.04
N GLY A 99 -6.10 -22.09 19.32
CA GLY A 99 -6.67 -21.07 20.17
C GLY A 99 -7.93 -20.49 19.53
N ARG A 100 -9.07 -20.68 20.17
CA ARG A 100 -10.37 -20.21 19.68
C ARG A 100 -10.40 -18.68 19.56
N CYS A 101 -10.79 -18.17 18.39
CA CYS A 101 -11.16 -16.77 18.20
C CYS A 101 -12.36 -16.41 19.08
N ARG A 102 -12.39 -15.24 19.72
CA ARG A 102 -13.46 -14.89 20.69
C ARG A 102 -14.86 -14.80 20.08
N SER A 103 -14.96 -14.47 18.80
CA SER A 103 -16.25 -14.41 18.09
C SER A 103 -16.90 -15.78 17.89
N TYR A 104 -16.16 -16.87 18.09
CA TYR A 104 -16.60 -18.22 17.74
C TYR A 104 -16.68 -19.09 18.98
N THR A 105 -17.59 -20.06 18.99
CA THR A 105 -17.82 -21.01 20.10
C THR A 105 -16.87 -22.21 20.07
N SER A 106 -16.31 -22.54 18.91
CA SER A 106 -15.34 -23.61 18.68
C SER A 106 -14.20 -23.15 17.77
N CYS A 107 -13.17 -23.99 17.60
CA CYS A 107 -12.12 -23.86 16.59
C CYS A 107 -12.12 -25.13 15.75
N THR A 108 -13.07 -25.20 14.81
CA THR A 108 -13.28 -26.36 13.93
C THR A 108 -12.84 -26.09 12.49
N SER A 109 -12.88 -24.81 12.08
CA SER A 109 -12.36 -24.37 10.79
C SER A 109 -11.17 -23.41 10.99
N ALA A 110 -10.30 -23.31 9.98
CA ALA A 110 -9.13 -22.44 10.05
C ALA A 110 -9.48 -20.95 10.31
N GLN A 111 -10.72 -20.51 10.05
CA GLN A 111 -11.16 -19.14 10.31
C GLN A 111 -11.51 -18.85 11.77
N GLU A 112 -11.76 -19.90 12.54
CA GLU A 112 -12.20 -19.84 13.94
C GLU A 112 -11.02 -19.98 14.93
N CYS A 113 -9.83 -20.23 14.40
CA CYS A 113 -8.62 -20.55 15.12
C CYS A 113 -7.61 -19.39 15.03
N CYS A 114 -7.53 -18.58 16.09
CA CYS A 114 -6.75 -17.35 16.17
C CYS A 114 -5.40 -17.55 16.88
N GLY A 115 -4.54 -18.42 16.36
CA GLY A 115 -3.21 -18.68 16.91
C GLY A 115 -3.24 -19.49 18.20
N GLY A 116 -2.22 -19.32 19.03
CA GLY A 116 -2.06 -20.03 20.30
C GLY A 116 -0.99 -19.39 21.17
N ILE A 117 -0.60 -20.06 22.24
CA ILE A 117 0.44 -19.54 23.15
C ILE A 117 1.77 -19.49 22.38
N GLY A 118 2.27 -18.27 22.16
CA GLY A 118 3.49 -18.03 21.38
C GLY A 118 3.38 -18.36 19.89
N THR A 119 2.19 -18.57 19.35
CA THR A 119 1.96 -18.94 17.95
C THR A 119 0.92 -18.05 17.27
N PHE A 120 1.04 -17.94 15.96
CA PHE A 120 0.28 -17.05 15.10
C PHE A 120 -0.37 -17.85 13.99
N THR A 121 -1.68 -17.69 13.80
CA THR A 121 -2.34 -18.14 12.58
C THR A 121 -2.09 -17.08 11.52
N VAL A 122 -1.37 -17.43 10.45
CA VAL A 122 -0.98 -16.47 9.39
C VAL A 122 -1.82 -16.70 8.14
N SER A 123 -2.33 -15.61 7.58
CA SER A 123 -3.12 -15.58 6.35
C SER A 123 -2.56 -14.56 5.38
N VAL A 124 -2.50 -14.94 4.10
CA VAL A 124 -2.34 -13.97 3.01
C VAL A 124 -3.68 -13.30 2.79
N VAL A 125 -3.65 -11.99 2.67
CA VAL A 125 -4.86 -11.18 2.63
C VAL A 125 -5.52 -11.18 1.24
N GLY A 126 -4.74 -11.33 0.17
CA GLY A 126 -5.22 -11.31 -1.22
C GLY A 126 -5.75 -9.94 -1.70
N ASN A 127 -5.90 -9.78 -3.02
CA ASN A 127 -6.45 -8.57 -3.68
C ASN A 127 -5.84 -7.26 -3.16
N ILE A 128 -4.51 -7.18 -3.17
CA ILE A 128 -3.79 -6.05 -2.59
C ILE A 128 -3.83 -4.88 -3.56
N ASP A 129 -4.33 -3.73 -3.09
CA ASP A 129 -4.12 -2.45 -3.77
C ASP A 129 -2.65 -2.05 -3.59
N VAL A 130 -1.83 -2.40 -4.57
CA VAL A 130 -0.38 -2.16 -4.50
C VAL A 130 -0.08 -0.67 -4.41
N ALA A 131 -0.77 0.18 -5.18
CA ALA A 131 -0.55 1.62 -5.10
C ALA A 131 -0.83 2.16 -3.69
N LYS A 132 -1.94 1.73 -3.07
CA LYS A 132 -2.26 2.10 -1.68
C LYS A 132 -1.18 1.63 -0.72
N GLN A 133 -0.71 0.39 -0.87
CA GLN A 133 0.36 -0.16 -0.04
C GLN A 133 1.66 0.64 -0.19
N VAL A 134 2.10 0.95 -1.42
CA VAL A 134 3.32 1.71 -1.65
C VAL A 134 3.21 3.10 -1.04
N ILE A 135 2.11 3.82 -1.32
CA ILE A 135 1.92 5.17 -0.83
C ILE A 135 1.94 5.19 0.70
N ARG A 136 1.38 4.18 1.38
CA ARG A 136 1.47 4.07 2.84
C ARG A 136 2.88 3.84 3.35
N ARG A 137 3.71 3.03 2.67
CA ARG A 137 5.12 2.86 3.06
C ARG A 137 5.89 4.18 2.93
N ILE A 138 5.63 4.95 1.86
CA ILE A 138 6.21 6.29 1.67
C ILE A 138 5.69 7.27 2.74
N ALA A 139 4.39 7.28 3.01
CA ALA A 139 3.76 8.13 4.04
C ALA A 139 4.32 7.82 5.43
N HIS A 140 4.47 6.54 5.76
CA HIS A 140 5.09 6.13 7.01
C HIS A 140 6.53 6.64 7.11
N ALA A 141 7.32 6.48 6.04
CA ALA A 141 8.69 7.00 6.01
C ALA A 141 8.73 8.54 6.15
N TRP A 142 7.79 9.28 5.55
CA TRP A 142 7.63 10.72 5.75
C TRP A 142 7.38 11.08 7.22
N GLN A 143 6.51 10.31 7.89
CA GLN A 143 6.13 10.54 9.28
C GLN A 143 7.26 10.21 10.26
N THR A 144 8.01 9.13 10.02
CA THR A 144 8.98 8.59 11.00
C THR A 144 10.43 8.96 10.73
N LYS A 145 10.83 9.19 9.46
CA LYS A 145 12.22 9.52 9.10
C LYS A 145 12.39 11.04 8.94
N SER A 146 12.74 11.72 10.03
CA SER A 146 12.95 13.19 10.04
C SER A 146 14.04 13.65 9.07
N THR A 147 15.10 12.86 8.87
CA THR A 147 16.19 13.16 7.93
C THR A 147 15.68 13.27 6.49
N TYR A 148 14.88 12.30 6.04
CA TYR A 148 14.24 12.32 4.73
C TYR A 148 13.27 13.50 4.60
N ARG A 149 12.39 13.70 5.60
CA ARG A 149 11.42 14.81 5.58
C ARG A 149 12.12 16.17 5.50
N ASN A 150 13.12 16.41 6.35
CA ASN A 150 13.89 17.64 6.37
C ASN A 150 14.68 17.86 5.07
N HIS A 151 15.25 16.79 4.50
CA HIS A 151 15.93 16.85 3.21
C HIS A 151 14.96 17.30 2.09
N MET A 152 13.75 16.73 2.05
CA MET A 152 12.74 17.14 1.06
C MET A 152 12.31 18.59 1.25
N ILE A 153 12.01 19.00 2.48
CA ILE A 153 11.54 20.37 2.82
C ILE A 153 12.62 21.42 2.54
N LYS A 154 13.89 21.13 2.83
CA LYS A 154 15.01 22.05 2.57
C LYS A 154 15.12 22.44 1.09
N ASN A 155 14.71 21.55 0.21
CA ASN A 155 14.79 21.73 -1.23
C ASN A 155 13.53 22.38 -1.84
N LEU A 156 12.53 22.76 -1.02
CA LEU A 156 11.36 23.51 -1.47
C LEU A 156 11.69 25.00 -1.60
N LYS A 157 11.01 25.67 -2.52
CA LYS A 157 11.15 27.12 -2.65
C LYS A 157 10.52 27.78 -1.42
N LYS A 158 11.32 28.52 -0.65
CA LYS A 158 10.78 29.33 0.45
C LYS A 158 9.91 30.45 -0.13
N PRO A 159 8.78 30.81 0.49
CA PRO A 159 8.01 31.97 0.07
C PRO A 159 8.89 33.22 0.08
N SER A 160 8.82 33.99 -1.01
CA SER A 160 9.55 35.26 -1.10
C SER A 160 9.05 36.21 -0.02
N VAL A 161 10.00 36.86 0.67
CA VAL A 161 9.66 37.89 1.65
C VAL A 161 9.25 39.14 0.87
N VAL A 162 7.97 39.50 0.96
CA VAL A 162 7.40 40.66 0.27
C VAL A 162 7.29 41.81 1.26
N THR A 163 7.70 43.01 0.83
CA THR A 163 7.49 44.27 1.57
C THR A 163 6.74 45.23 0.66
N GLN A 164 5.68 45.84 1.17
CA GLN A 164 4.81 46.77 0.45
C GLN A 164 4.38 47.90 1.38
N ARG A 165 4.01 49.04 0.80
CA ARG A 165 3.39 50.14 1.55
C ARG A 165 1.88 50.06 1.35
N ALA A 166 1.14 50.09 2.45
CA ALA A 166 -0.30 50.31 2.40
C ALA A 166 -0.55 51.82 2.37
N ASN A 167 -1.25 52.29 1.35
CA ASN A 167 -1.66 53.68 1.21
C ASN A 167 -2.93 53.89 2.06
N TRP A 168 -2.84 54.75 3.06
CA TRP A 168 -3.92 55.14 3.95
C TRP A 168 -4.39 56.59 3.79
N TRP A 169 -3.85 57.32 2.79
CA TRP A 169 -4.09 58.75 2.48
C TRP A 169 -5.55 59.17 2.24
N GLY A 170 -6.48 58.23 2.22
CA GLY A 170 -7.90 58.53 2.28
C GLY A 170 -8.69 57.58 3.16
N SER A 171 -8.15 56.39 3.46
CA SER A 171 -8.85 55.42 4.30
C SER A 171 -8.74 55.72 5.79
N PHE A 172 -7.76 56.51 6.23
CA PHE A 172 -7.59 56.89 7.64
C PHE A 172 -8.07 58.31 7.97
N ASP A 173 -8.49 59.08 6.95
CA ASP A 173 -9.15 60.40 7.09
C ASP A 173 -10.60 60.26 7.53
N HIS A 174 -11.18 59.08 7.34
CA HIS A 174 -12.58 58.80 7.56
C HIS A 174 -12.77 57.60 8.48
N LYS A 175 -13.96 57.51 9.08
CA LYS A 175 -14.37 56.34 9.86
C LYS A 175 -14.24 55.07 9.01
N GLY A 176 -13.49 54.09 9.47
CA GLY A 176 -13.23 52.90 8.68
C GLY A 176 -11.99 52.13 9.07
N TRP A 177 -11.71 51.09 8.29
CA TRP A 177 -10.52 50.26 8.40
C TRP A 177 -9.45 50.75 7.43
N SER A 178 -8.22 50.79 7.92
CA SER A 178 -7.01 50.86 7.10
C SER A 178 -6.11 49.69 7.45
N SER A 179 -5.78 48.86 6.46
CA SER A 179 -5.08 47.60 6.67
C SER A 179 -4.00 47.36 5.62
N CYS A 180 -3.05 46.49 5.95
CA CYS A 180 -2.07 45.95 5.05
C CYS A 180 -2.72 45.09 3.94
N PRO A 181 -2.26 45.19 2.68
CA PRO A 181 -2.79 44.38 1.60
C PRO A 181 -2.38 42.91 1.74
N ASN A 182 -3.09 42.01 1.05
CA ASN A 182 -2.68 40.62 0.79
C ASN A 182 -2.29 39.77 2.00
N GLY A 183 -2.79 40.09 3.20
CA GLY A 183 -2.45 39.37 4.41
C GLY A 183 -1.00 39.59 4.87
N LEU A 184 -0.43 40.75 4.56
CA LEU A 184 0.82 41.23 5.14
C LEU A 184 0.60 41.76 6.57
N TYR A 185 1.69 41.99 7.29
CA TYR A 185 1.71 42.42 8.69
C TYR A 185 2.44 43.75 8.81
N MET A 186 1.97 44.62 9.71
CA MET A 186 2.58 45.92 9.94
C MET A 186 3.97 45.79 10.56
N THR A 187 4.89 46.59 10.04
CA THR A 187 6.29 46.70 10.50
C THR A 187 6.68 48.14 10.80
N GLY A 188 5.86 49.10 10.39
CA GLY A 188 6.03 50.50 10.73
C GLY A 188 4.88 51.36 10.21
N LEU A 189 4.88 52.62 10.60
CA LEU A 189 3.90 53.64 10.23
C LEU A 189 4.61 54.86 9.68
N TYR A 190 3.97 55.49 8.69
CA TYR A 190 4.38 56.78 8.15
C TYR A 190 3.44 57.86 8.66
N ARG A 191 4.04 58.95 9.10
CA ARG A 191 3.35 60.16 9.51
C ARG A 191 3.65 61.30 8.54
N ASN A 192 2.65 62.11 8.23
CA ASN A 192 2.77 63.29 7.38
C ASN A 192 3.13 64.57 8.16
N ASP A 193 3.37 65.67 7.45
CA ASP A 193 3.67 66.98 8.06
C ASP A 193 2.46 67.49 8.86
N ASN A 194 2.67 67.84 10.13
CA ASN A 194 1.68 68.57 10.92
C ASN A 194 1.78 70.07 10.59
N ARG A 195 0.98 70.52 9.63
CA ARG A 195 0.99 71.93 9.18
C ARG A 195 0.16 72.81 10.12
N PRO A 196 0.35 74.14 10.09
CA PRO A 196 -0.50 75.06 10.82
C PRO A 196 -1.98 74.83 10.48
N GLY A 197 -2.77 74.38 11.46
CA GLY A 197 -4.20 74.07 11.29
C GLY A 197 -4.57 72.60 11.47
N ASP A 198 -3.62 71.66 11.27
CA ASP A 198 -3.88 70.21 11.36
C ASP A 198 -4.08 69.75 12.80
N LYS A 199 -3.55 70.51 13.77
CA LYS A 199 -3.69 70.28 15.22
C LYS A 199 -3.27 68.87 15.64
N ASP A 200 -2.29 68.30 14.92
CA ASP A 200 -1.74 66.97 15.20
C ASP A 200 -2.78 65.84 15.26
N GLN A 201 -3.72 65.87 14.32
CA GLN A 201 -4.82 64.92 14.25
C GLN A 201 -4.41 63.57 13.63
N ILE A 202 -5.21 62.53 13.90
CA ILE A 202 -4.86 61.15 13.51
C ILE A 202 -4.86 60.88 12.00
N PHE A 203 -5.46 61.77 11.19
CA PHE A 203 -5.42 61.65 9.72
C PHE A 203 -4.00 61.77 9.17
N LEU A 204 -3.05 62.33 9.93
CA LEU A 204 -1.64 62.39 9.54
C LEU A 204 -0.98 60.99 9.47
N LEU A 205 -1.68 59.91 9.84
CA LEU A 205 -1.25 58.53 9.62
C LEU A 205 -1.60 58.04 8.21
N GLU A 206 -0.67 58.26 7.28
CA GLU A 206 -0.97 58.11 5.85
C GLU A 206 -0.52 56.79 5.24
N GLU A 207 0.43 56.07 5.85
CA GLU A 207 0.89 54.79 5.31
C GLU A 207 1.32 53.81 6.40
N ALA A 208 1.24 52.52 6.08
CA ALA A 208 1.87 51.46 6.85
C ALA A 208 2.88 50.69 6.00
N GLU A 209 4.03 50.34 6.59
CA GLU A 209 4.96 49.41 5.98
C GLU A 209 4.52 47.99 6.35
N CYS A 210 4.21 47.20 5.32
CA CYS A 210 3.62 45.89 5.44
C CYS A 210 4.56 44.82 4.89
N LYS A 211 4.76 43.75 5.66
CA LYS A 211 5.68 42.67 5.31
C LYS A 211 5.03 41.31 5.41
N SER A 212 5.42 40.38 4.54
CA SER A 212 4.95 39.00 4.59
C SER A 212 5.40 38.31 5.88
N ALA A 213 4.80 37.17 6.19
CA ALA A 213 5.29 36.33 7.28
C ALA A 213 6.76 35.96 7.08
N ALA A 214 7.44 35.66 8.18
CA ALA A 214 8.82 35.18 8.15
C ALA A 214 8.92 33.88 7.32
N ALA A 215 9.94 33.78 6.47
CA ALA A 215 10.06 32.73 5.47
C ALA A 215 10.08 31.30 6.07
N HIS A 216 10.56 31.14 7.31
CA HIS A 216 10.58 29.85 8.01
C HIS A 216 9.19 29.32 8.37
N LEU A 217 8.17 30.16 8.35
CA LEU A 217 6.79 29.76 8.61
C LEU A 217 6.06 29.25 7.37
N TYR A 218 6.65 29.39 6.18
CA TYR A 218 6.08 28.91 4.92
C TYR A 218 4.61 29.33 4.73
N SER A 219 4.27 30.57 5.12
CA SER A 219 2.89 31.03 5.07
C SER A 219 2.48 31.45 3.67
N SER A 220 1.28 31.05 3.23
CA SER A 220 0.77 31.28 1.87
C SER A 220 -0.11 32.54 1.73
N GLY A 221 0.11 33.56 2.56
CA GLY A 221 -0.58 34.86 2.48
C GLY A 221 -1.93 34.86 3.21
N ALA A 222 -2.88 35.68 2.73
CA ALA A 222 -4.12 36.01 3.46
C ALA A 222 -4.93 34.82 4.00
N LYS A 223 -5.01 33.70 3.25
CA LYS A 223 -5.81 32.52 3.65
C LYS A 223 -5.14 31.69 4.76
N ASP A 224 -3.86 31.87 4.99
CA ASP A 224 -3.04 31.12 5.94
C ASP A 224 -2.78 31.88 7.24
N ARG A 225 -3.78 32.67 7.66
CA ARG A 225 -3.70 33.50 8.85
C ARG A 225 -4.92 33.28 9.73
N ASP A 226 -4.69 33.43 11.02
CA ASP A 226 -5.72 33.50 12.04
C ASP A 226 -5.75 34.92 12.59
N CYS A 227 -6.92 35.53 12.62
CA CYS A 227 -7.10 36.96 12.84
C CYS A 227 -8.22 37.21 13.83
N TYR A 228 -8.06 38.25 14.65
CA TYR A 228 -9.13 38.77 15.50
C TYR A 228 -8.99 40.30 15.61
N LYS A 229 -10.06 40.95 16.04
CA LYS A 229 -10.08 42.38 16.31
C LYS A 229 -9.86 42.62 17.79
N LEU A 230 -8.80 43.35 18.14
CA LEU A 230 -8.55 43.82 19.49
C LEU A 230 -9.34 45.11 19.69
N ASN A 231 -10.40 45.06 20.51
CA ASN A 231 -11.12 46.26 20.94
C ASN A 231 -10.25 47.03 21.94
N ILE A 232 -9.97 48.30 21.65
CA ILE A 232 -9.15 49.18 22.47
C ILE A 232 -9.90 50.42 22.95
N TRP A 233 -11.23 50.44 22.87
CA TRP A 233 -12.05 51.63 23.09
C TRP A 233 -11.78 52.28 24.45
N GLY A 234 -11.94 51.52 25.54
CA GLY A 234 -11.58 52.01 26.88
C GLY A 234 -10.09 51.91 27.22
N ILE A 235 -9.29 51.21 26.41
CA ILE A 235 -7.85 51.02 26.66
C ILE A 235 -7.09 52.30 26.34
N TRP A 236 -7.43 52.93 25.21
CA TRP A 236 -6.75 54.09 24.68
C TRP A 236 -7.44 55.41 24.96
N ASP A 237 -8.50 55.46 25.77
CA ASP A 237 -9.01 56.71 26.35
C ASP A 237 -8.05 57.36 27.36
N LYS A 238 -7.05 56.60 27.84
CA LYS A 238 -6.02 57.03 28.79
C LYS A 238 -4.67 56.40 28.44
N LYS A 239 -3.61 56.86 29.11
CA LYS A 239 -2.24 56.34 28.99
C LYS A 239 -2.20 54.82 29.20
N ASN A 240 -1.94 54.08 28.13
CA ASN A 240 -1.88 52.62 28.19
C ASN A 240 -1.26 51.97 26.94
N TRP A 241 -0.90 50.71 27.10
CA TRP A 241 -0.53 49.80 26.03
C TRP A 241 -1.77 49.18 25.40
N ALA A 242 -1.86 49.23 24.07
CA ALA A 242 -2.75 48.40 23.28
C ALA A 242 -1.90 47.33 22.58
N VAL A 243 -2.05 46.06 22.97
CA VAL A 243 -1.18 44.98 22.47
C VAL A 243 -2.02 43.80 22.01
N CYS A 244 -1.69 43.26 20.85
CA CYS A 244 -2.22 42.00 20.38
C CYS A 244 -1.93 40.86 21.38
N LYS A 245 -2.74 39.80 21.34
CA LYS A 245 -2.52 38.57 22.10
C LYS A 245 -1.16 37.98 21.72
N ASN A 246 -0.56 37.23 22.64
CA ASN A 246 0.74 36.61 22.43
C ASN A 246 0.79 35.84 21.08
N GLY A 247 1.82 36.11 20.28
CA GLY A 247 2.01 35.52 18.96
C GLY A 247 1.24 36.17 17.81
N TYR A 248 0.42 37.20 18.05
CA TYR A 248 -0.27 37.98 17.00
C TYR A 248 0.40 39.32 16.75
N TYR A 249 0.28 39.81 15.52
CA TYR A 249 0.87 41.05 15.03
C TYR A 249 -0.22 41.90 14.38
N MET A 250 -0.06 43.22 14.46
CA MET A 250 -0.97 44.16 13.84
C MET A 250 -0.91 44.02 12.31
N ASP A 251 -2.05 44.09 11.65
CA ASP A 251 -2.15 44.20 10.20
C ASP A 251 -2.99 45.40 9.75
N GLY A 252 -3.64 46.10 10.67
CA GLY A 252 -4.51 47.22 10.36
C GLY A 252 -5.13 47.84 11.61
N MET A 253 -5.76 48.99 11.42
CA MET A 253 -6.34 49.82 12.47
C MET A 253 -7.72 50.31 12.01
N TYR A 254 -8.66 50.33 12.96
CA TYR A 254 -9.99 50.91 12.79
C TYR A 254 -10.09 52.21 13.56
N ARG A 255 -10.72 53.19 12.94
CA ARG A 255 -11.05 54.45 13.59
C ARG A 255 -12.55 54.78 13.54
N THR A 256 -13.04 55.40 14.60
CA THR A 256 -14.37 56.00 14.70
C THR A 256 -14.38 57.44 14.13
N SER A 257 -15.53 58.11 14.22
CA SER A 257 -15.67 59.52 13.85
C SER A 257 -14.98 60.41 14.89
N GLY A 258 -14.23 61.43 14.45
CA GLY A 258 -13.44 62.33 15.32
C GLY A 258 -11.94 62.21 15.06
N ASN A 259 -11.16 63.24 15.36
CA ASN A 259 -9.81 63.38 14.80
C ASN A 259 -8.67 63.17 15.81
N HIS A 260 -8.98 62.56 16.96
CA HIS A 260 -8.03 62.37 18.06
C HIS A 260 -7.60 60.90 18.22
N LEU A 261 -6.54 60.65 18.99
CA LEU A 261 -6.03 59.29 19.22
C LEU A 261 -7.05 58.34 19.83
N SER A 262 -7.96 58.84 20.68
CA SER A 262 -9.03 58.04 21.27
C SER A 262 -9.99 57.51 20.21
N ASN A 263 -10.02 58.11 19.02
CA ASN A 263 -10.83 57.62 17.91
C ASN A 263 -10.16 56.46 17.15
N ILE A 264 -8.99 55.98 17.57
CA ILE A 264 -8.42 54.70 17.13
C ILE A 264 -8.85 53.61 18.12
N GLU A 265 -9.69 52.70 17.64
CA GLU A 265 -10.62 51.99 18.52
C GLU A 265 -10.47 50.47 18.39
N GLU A 266 -9.93 49.99 17.27
CA GLU A 266 -9.60 48.58 17.13
C GLU A 266 -8.30 48.37 16.36
N PHE A 267 -7.54 47.35 16.77
CA PHE A 267 -6.49 46.79 15.93
C PHE A 267 -6.95 45.49 15.33
N GLN A 268 -6.65 45.27 14.06
CA GLN A 268 -6.74 43.94 13.49
C GLN A 268 -5.40 43.23 13.74
N CYS A 269 -5.49 42.13 14.50
CA CYS A 269 -4.35 41.36 14.98
C CYS A 269 -4.39 39.98 14.33
N CYS A 270 -3.31 39.60 13.66
CA CYS A 270 -3.23 38.36 12.90
C CYS A 270 -1.94 37.59 13.19
N LYS A 271 -1.98 36.27 13.00
CA LYS A 271 -0.79 35.40 13.04
C LYS A 271 -0.83 34.36 11.92
N PRO A 272 0.32 33.88 11.43
CA PRO A 272 0.33 32.73 10.52
C PRO A 272 -0.24 31.49 11.22
N LYS A 273 -1.05 30.68 10.52
CA LYS A 273 -1.58 29.43 11.09
C LYS A 273 -0.48 28.41 11.39
N SER A 274 0.63 28.49 10.69
CA SER A 274 1.84 27.68 10.89
C SER A 274 2.70 28.10 12.09
N GLN A 275 2.34 29.17 12.82
CA GLN A 275 3.06 29.61 14.00
C GLN A 275 2.46 29.03 15.29
N THR A 276 3.32 28.75 16.27
CA THR A 276 2.94 28.59 17.68
C THR A 276 2.29 29.90 18.21
N PRO A 277 1.39 29.84 19.21
CA PRO A 277 0.71 31.01 19.75
C PRO A 277 1.61 31.79 20.73
N SER A 278 2.82 32.10 20.30
CA SER A 278 3.83 32.83 21.07
C SER A 278 4.66 33.71 20.14
N TRP A 279 5.02 34.91 20.60
CA TRP A 279 6.03 35.71 19.93
C TRP A 279 7.41 35.06 20.03
N GLY A 280 8.32 35.46 19.13
CA GLY A 280 9.74 35.24 19.35
C GLY A 280 10.31 36.32 20.28
N HIS A 281 11.44 36.91 19.90
CA HIS A 281 12.02 38.02 20.66
C HIS A 281 11.17 39.29 20.50
N CYS A 282 10.97 40.02 21.60
CA CYS A 282 10.24 41.29 21.59
C CYS A 282 11.09 42.40 22.22
N TYR A 283 10.92 43.61 21.73
CA TYR A 283 11.47 44.82 22.34
C TYR A 283 10.48 45.99 22.21
N THR A 284 10.69 47.01 23.04
CA THR A 284 9.96 48.27 22.99
C THR A 284 10.76 49.24 22.14
N HIS A 285 10.22 49.65 21.00
CA HIS A 285 10.82 50.66 20.14
C HIS A 285 10.31 52.04 20.56
N ASN A 286 11.22 52.93 20.99
CA ASN A 286 10.91 54.31 21.31
C ASN A 286 10.72 55.10 20.01
N VAL A 287 9.53 55.67 19.85
CA VAL A 287 9.14 56.51 18.71
C VAL A 287 8.75 57.93 19.13
N ALA A 288 8.88 58.27 20.41
CA ALA A 288 8.55 59.58 20.98
C ALA A 288 9.00 60.73 20.09
N LEU A 289 10.28 60.74 19.70
CA LEU A 289 10.82 61.80 18.85
C LEU A 289 10.52 61.58 17.36
N SER A 290 10.54 60.34 16.89
CA SER A 290 10.40 60.04 15.46
C SER A 290 8.95 60.11 14.96
N PHE A 291 7.98 60.13 15.87
CA PHE A 291 6.55 60.22 15.57
C PHE A 291 5.96 61.62 15.80
N ASP A 292 6.77 62.59 16.24
CA ASP A 292 6.40 64.00 16.30
C ASP A 292 6.53 64.69 14.94
N TYR A 293 7.46 64.19 14.11
CA TYR A 293 7.80 64.75 12.81
C TYR A 293 7.35 63.85 11.67
N LYS A 294 7.27 64.43 10.47
CA LYS A 294 7.01 63.66 9.25
C LYS A 294 8.09 62.62 9.03
N GLY A 295 7.68 61.40 8.72
CA GLY A 295 8.62 60.34 8.42
C GLY A 295 8.12 58.97 8.81
N TRP A 296 9.03 58.02 8.66
CA TRP A 296 8.80 56.63 9.01
C TRP A 296 9.28 56.34 10.42
N SER A 297 8.43 55.68 11.21
CA SER A 297 8.83 54.97 12.41
C SER A 297 8.60 53.47 12.21
N LYS A 298 9.64 52.65 12.38
CA LYS A 298 9.65 51.25 11.97
C LYS A 298 10.30 50.36 13.01
N CYS A 299 9.74 49.16 13.17
CA CYS A 299 10.44 48.09 13.83
C CYS A 299 11.73 47.70 13.07
N ASN A 300 12.70 47.13 13.78
CA ASN A 300 13.94 46.61 13.22
C ASN A 300 13.64 45.52 12.17
N PRO A 301 14.53 45.32 11.18
CA PRO A 301 14.37 44.25 10.20
C PRO A 301 14.10 42.89 10.86
N GLY A 302 13.00 42.24 10.47
CA GLY A 302 12.58 40.93 11.00
C GLY A 302 11.61 41.00 12.18
N TYR A 303 11.31 42.21 12.68
CA TYR A 303 10.30 42.46 13.69
C TYR A 303 9.03 43.05 13.09
N TYR A 304 7.92 42.76 13.74
CA TYR A 304 6.57 43.16 13.35
C TYR A 304 5.91 43.90 14.52
N MET A 305 5.07 44.86 14.20
CA MET A 305 4.31 45.59 15.21
C MET A 305 3.30 44.64 15.86
N ALA A 306 3.36 44.51 17.17
CA ALA A 306 2.45 43.71 17.98
C ALA A 306 1.57 44.57 18.89
N GLY A 307 1.86 45.87 18.99
CA GLY A 307 1.11 46.81 19.79
C GLY A 307 1.73 48.19 19.77
N MET A 308 1.04 49.14 20.38
CA MET A 308 1.43 50.54 20.46
C MET A 308 1.10 51.08 21.85
N PHE A 309 1.90 52.02 22.32
CA PHE A 309 1.69 52.74 23.57
C PHE A 309 1.29 54.18 23.29
N ARG A 310 0.26 54.61 23.99
CA ARG A 310 -0.19 56.00 24.02
C ARG A 310 0.11 56.62 25.40
N ASN A 311 0.58 57.86 25.41
CA ASN A 311 0.78 58.67 26.61
C ASN A 311 -0.52 59.37 27.08
N ASP A 312 -0.43 60.27 28.05
CA ASP A 312 -1.56 60.95 28.72
C ASP A 312 -2.23 62.09 27.92
N CYS A 313 -1.91 62.28 26.64
CA CYS A 313 -2.54 63.25 25.74
C CYS A 313 -3.30 62.57 24.58
N ASN A 314 -4.03 63.35 23.74
CA ASN A 314 -4.98 62.83 22.72
C ASN A 314 -4.63 63.20 21.26
N ASN A 315 -3.42 63.71 21.02
CA ASN A 315 -2.91 64.05 19.70
C ASN A 315 -2.02 62.93 19.16
N LEU A 316 -1.80 62.86 17.85
CA LEU A 316 -1.08 61.76 17.22
C LEU A 316 0.34 61.53 17.79
N TYR A 317 1.07 62.61 18.13
CA TYR A 317 2.41 62.57 18.71
C TYR A 317 2.47 61.81 20.05
N CYS A 318 1.33 61.67 20.75
CA CYS A 318 1.26 60.96 22.01
C CYS A 318 1.48 59.44 21.87
N ILE A 319 1.72 58.92 20.67
CA ILE A 319 2.20 57.55 20.46
C ILE A 319 3.72 57.54 20.67
N GLU A 320 4.14 56.99 21.80
CA GLU A 320 5.54 57.08 22.25
C GLU A 320 6.33 55.79 21.99
N TYR A 321 5.64 54.65 21.90
CA TYR A 321 6.30 53.35 21.75
C TYR A 321 5.56 52.39 20.84
N PHE A 322 6.32 51.62 20.05
CA PHE A 322 5.84 50.41 19.41
C PHE A 322 6.33 49.18 20.16
N LYS A 323 5.47 48.18 20.29
CA LYS A 323 5.90 46.84 20.69
C LYS A 323 6.25 46.07 19.44
N CYS A 324 7.53 45.77 19.26
CA CYS A 324 8.06 45.09 18.10
C CYS A 324 8.47 43.67 18.48
N CYS A 325 7.95 42.66 17.78
CA CYS A 325 8.22 41.26 18.05
C CYS A 325 8.60 40.50 16.77
N THR A 326 9.57 39.58 16.85
CA THR A 326 9.82 38.64 15.75
C THR A 326 8.72 37.60 15.70
N MET A 327 8.51 37.03 14.51
CA MET A 327 7.63 35.89 14.39
C MET A 327 8.11 34.69 15.23
N GLY A 328 7.15 33.98 15.82
CA GLY A 328 7.41 32.83 16.67
C GLY A 328 7.87 31.58 15.91
N SER A 329 8.05 30.50 16.65
CA SER A 329 8.45 29.20 16.10
C SER A 329 7.33 28.55 15.29
N SER A 330 7.72 27.80 14.25
CA SER A 330 6.78 26.96 13.49
C SER A 330 6.15 25.91 14.39
N ASN A 331 4.86 25.65 14.20
CA ASN A 331 4.12 24.60 14.89
C ASN A 331 4.08 23.28 14.09
N GLY A 332 4.82 23.18 12.99
CA GLY A 332 4.86 21.99 12.13
C GLY A 332 3.57 21.75 11.32
N LYS A 333 2.68 22.74 11.20
CA LYS A 333 1.44 22.65 10.40
C LYS A 333 1.51 23.43 9.09
N SER A 334 2.69 23.90 8.70
CA SER A 334 2.88 24.56 7.40
C SER A 334 2.67 23.57 6.25
N PHE A 335 2.44 24.10 5.04
CA PHE A 335 2.23 23.26 3.86
C PHE A 335 3.38 22.26 3.61
N PRO A 336 4.68 22.57 3.86
CA PRO A 336 5.78 21.64 3.61
C PRO A 336 5.65 20.31 4.34
N GLU A 337 5.02 20.31 5.51
CA GLU A 337 4.84 19.14 6.37
C GLU A 337 3.70 18.21 5.89
N ASN A 338 2.85 18.71 4.99
CA ASN A 338 1.61 18.05 4.55
C ASN A 338 1.57 17.79 3.03
N PRO A 339 2.57 17.12 2.42
CA PRO A 339 2.52 16.82 0.99
C PRO A 339 1.45 15.78 0.66
N LYS A 340 0.98 15.85 -0.59
CA LYS A 340 0.27 14.77 -1.26
C LYS A 340 1.29 13.86 -1.95
N ILE A 341 1.24 12.57 -1.65
CA ILE A 341 2.05 11.54 -2.30
C ILE A 341 1.25 11.00 -3.47
N SER A 342 1.86 10.88 -4.65
CA SER A 342 1.27 10.23 -5.81
C SER A 342 2.21 9.19 -6.42
N VAL A 343 1.66 8.10 -6.92
CA VAL A 343 2.36 7.09 -7.73
C VAL A 343 1.59 6.87 -9.02
N ARG A 344 2.32 6.64 -10.11
CA ARG A 344 1.74 6.29 -11.41
C ARG A 344 1.93 4.81 -11.63
N ILE A 345 0.85 4.09 -11.90
CA ILE A 345 0.88 2.64 -12.04
C ILE A 345 0.08 2.21 -13.25
N ARG A 346 0.44 1.05 -13.80
CA ARG A 346 -0.39 0.34 -14.78
C ARG A 346 -1.21 -0.70 -14.05
N ASP A 347 -2.53 -0.64 -14.19
CA ASP A 347 -3.40 -1.65 -13.62
C ASP A 347 -3.32 -2.97 -14.41
N THR A 348 -4.10 -3.95 -13.98
CA THR A 348 -4.13 -5.25 -14.63
C THR A 348 -4.68 -5.19 -16.05
N ASP A 349 -5.59 -4.27 -16.37
CA ASP A 349 -6.12 -4.14 -17.73
C ASP A 349 -5.18 -3.36 -18.65
N GLY A 350 -3.95 -3.05 -18.19
CA GLY A 350 -2.98 -2.26 -18.92
C GLY A 350 -3.27 -0.76 -18.89
N LYS A 351 -4.29 -0.30 -18.15
CA LYS A 351 -4.67 1.11 -18.07
C LYS A 351 -3.78 1.84 -17.07
N LEU A 352 -3.34 3.04 -17.43
CA LEU A 352 -2.52 3.88 -16.57
C LEU A 352 -3.40 4.68 -15.60
N LYS A 353 -2.96 4.74 -14.34
CA LYS A 353 -3.62 5.51 -13.28
C LYS A 353 -2.59 6.25 -12.44
N GLU A 354 -2.91 7.45 -12.00
CA GLU A 354 -2.21 8.13 -10.90
C GLU A 354 -3.02 7.92 -9.62
N CYS A 355 -2.43 7.23 -8.65
CA CYS A 355 -2.98 7.05 -7.32
C CYS A 355 -2.31 8.01 -6.35
N SER A 356 -3.05 8.53 -5.38
CA SER A 356 -2.53 9.54 -4.46
C SER A 356 -3.16 9.50 -3.08
N MET A 357 -2.43 9.97 -2.07
CA MET A 357 -2.85 10.02 -0.66
C MET A 357 -2.15 11.20 0.05
N SER A 358 -2.74 11.74 1.12
CA SER A 358 -2.02 12.65 2.01
C SER A 358 -0.92 11.91 2.76
N ALA A 359 0.28 12.49 2.84
CA ALA A 359 1.39 11.94 3.63
C ALA A 359 1.06 11.86 5.14
N MET A 360 0.07 12.62 5.60
CA MET A 360 -0.38 12.65 6.99
C MET A 360 -1.66 11.84 7.22
N ASP A 361 -2.16 11.13 6.20
CA ASP A 361 -3.30 10.22 6.37
C ASP A 361 -2.91 9.03 7.26
N ARG A 362 -3.45 9.02 8.48
CA ARG A 362 -3.31 7.92 9.44
C ARG A 362 -4.60 7.08 9.56
N SER A 363 -5.64 7.43 8.79
CA SER A 363 -6.93 6.76 8.86
C SER A 363 -6.83 5.30 8.42
N ALA A 364 -7.65 4.43 9.03
CA ALA A 364 -7.65 3.01 8.70
C ALA A 364 -8.09 2.72 7.27
N THR A 365 -9.07 3.47 6.79
CA THR A 365 -9.64 3.33 5.46
C THR A 365 -8.80 4.04 4.40
N SER A 366 -7.91 4.95 4.79
CA SER A 366 -7.23 5.91 3.91
C SER A 366 -8.22 6.67 3.03
N THR A 367 -9.05 7.48 3.68
CA THR A 367 -10.08 8.28 3.01
C THR A 367 -9.50 9.25 1.98
N SER A 368 -8.21 9.59 2.07
CA SER A 368 -7.54 10.43 1.09
C SER A 368 -6.98 9.66 -0.13
N HIS A 369 -7.02 8.33 -0.12
CA HIS A 369 -6.57 7.50 -1.25
C HIS A 369 -7.49 7.65 -2.45
N LYS A 370 -6.97 8.14 -3.57
CA LYS A 370 -7.72 8.30 -4.83
C LYS A 370 -6.86 7.93 -6.01
N CYS A 371 -7.42 7.15 -6.93
CA CYS A 371 -6.79 6.80 -8.21
C CYS A 371 -7.60 7.37 -9.37
N THR A 372 -6.92 8.04 -10.29
CA THR A 372 -7.52 8.63 -11.49
C THR A 372 -6.83 8.11 -12.74
N PRO A 373 -7.57 7.79 -13.83
CA PRO A 373 -6.97 7.43 -15.10
C PRO A 373 -6.06 8.53 -15.65
N ILE A 374 -4.95 8.16 -16.29
CA ILE A 374 -4.02 9.10 -16.95
C ILE A 374 -3.56 8.53 -18.30
N THR A 375 -2.95 9.37 -19.13
CA THR A 375 -2.33 8.98 -20.40
C THR A 375 -0.79 9.03 -20.36
N ASP A 376 -0.22 9.77 -19.41
CA ASP A 376 1.24 9.93 -19.24
C ASP A 376 1.89 8.63 -18.76
N THR A 377 2.85 8.14 -19.53
CA THR A 377 3.61 6.90 -19.29
C THR A 377 4.91 7.14 -18.51
N THR A 378 5.33 8.40 -18.33
CA THR A 378 6.61 8.74 -17.70
C THR A 378 6.58 8.57 -16.19
N ASN A 379 7.74 8.27 -15.61
CA ASN A 379 7.93 8.13 -14.16
C ASN A 379 6.96 7.11 -13.52
N GLY A 380 6.55 6.11 -14.29
CA GLY A 380 5.72 5.01 -13.83
C GLY A 380 6.44 4.10 -12.85
N MET A 381 5.69 3.58 -11.89
CA MET A 381 6.12 2.54 -10.97
C MET A 381 5.64 1.18 -11.48
N TYR A 382 6.46 0.15 -11.29
CA TYR A 382 6.17 -1.21 -11.71
C TYR A 382 6.74 -2.22 -10.71
N LEU A 383 6.23 -3.45 -10.79
CA LEU A 383 6.79 -4.59 -10.07
C LEU A 383 7.72 -5.35 -10.98
N GLU A 384 8.95 -5.57 -10.54
CA GLU A 384 9.91 -6.47 -11.17
C GLU A 384 9.89 -7.81 -10.43
N ALA A 385 9.63 -8.91 -11.13
CA ALA A 385 9.77 -10.24 -10.54
C ALA A 385 11.25 -10.52 -10.23
N ARG A 386 11.53 -10.84 -8.95
CA ARG A 386 12.88 -11.17 -8.46
C ARG A 386 13.12 -12.66 -8.41
N GLU A 387 12.19 -13.42 -7.84
CA GLU A 387 12.39 -14.82 -7.50
C GLU A 387 11.06 -15.56 -7.31
N PHE A 388 10.99 -16.84 -7.68
CA PHE A 388 9.89 -17.72 -7.34
C PHE A 388 10.41 -18.93 -6.55
N LYS A 389 9.93 -19.10 -5.32
CA LYS A 389 10.28 -20.20 -4.41
C LYS A 389 9.16 -21.21 -4.33
N VAL A 390 9.48 -22.49 -4.41
CA VAL A 390 8.57 -23.57 -4.03
C VAL A 390 8.84 -23.86 -2.55
N GLU A 391 7.89 -23.54 -1.68
CA GLU A 391 8.10 -23.53 -0.22
C GLU A 391 7.70 -24.84 0.44
N ASP A 392 6.69 -25.55 -0.08
CA ASP A 392 6.14 -26.73 0.58
C ASP A 392 5.64 -27.79 -0.41
N LYS A 393 5.88 -29.06 -0.08
CA LYS A 393 5.31 -30.23 -0.76
C LYS A 393 4.20 -30.78 0.12
N THR A 394 2.95 -30.68 -0.29
CA THR A 394 1.90 -31.42 0.42
C THR A 394 2.17 -32.91 0.31
N GLN A 395 1.71 -33.70 1.30
CA GLN A 395 1.73 -35.15 1.16
C GLN A 395 1.03 -35.57 -0.14
N PRO A 396 1.56 -36.55 -0.89
CA PRO A 396 0.96 -36.96 -2.15
C PRO A 396 -0.47 -37.42 -1.92
N THR A 397 -1.42 -36.83 -2.64
CA THR A 397 -2.80 -37.28 -2.59
C THR A 397 -2.93 -38.48 -3.51
N VAL A 398 -2.98 -39.66 -2.90
CA VAL A 398 -3.08 -40.91 -3.64
C VAL A 398 -4.54 -41.20 -3.95
N GLY A 399 -4.92 -41.04 -5.22
CA GLY A 399 -6.22 -41.46 -5.71
C GLY A 399 -6.40 -42.96 -5.58
N LYS A 400 -7.62 -43.42 -5.29
CA LYS A 400 -7.97 -44.85 -5.41
C LYS A 400 -7.76 -45.27 -6.89
N PRO A 401 -7.22 -46.47 -7.16
CA PRO A 401 -7.11 -46.97 -8.54
C PRO A 401 -8.48 -46.96 -9.23
N GLN A 402 -8.58 -46.34 -10.39
CA GLN A 402 -9.80 -46.26 -11.20
C GLN A 402 -9.54 -46.81 -12.60
N ARG A 403 -10.56 -47.42 -13.21
CA ARG A 403 -10.45 -47.92 -14.59
C ARG A 403 -10.11 -46.76 -15.54
N VAL A 404 -9.18 -46.98 -16.47
CA VAL A 404 -8.82 -45.98 -17.48
C VAL A 404 -10.08 -45.60 -18.27
N LYS A 405 -10.34 -44.30 -18.43
CA LYS A 405 -11.53 -43.79 -19.12
C LYS A 405 -11.55 -44.33 -20.56
N ASN A 406 -12.70 -44.83 -21.00
CA ASN A 406 -12.92 -45.47 -22.31
C ASN A 406 -12.18 -46.80 -22.54
N PHE A 407 -11.51 -47.37 -21.54
CA PHE A 407 -10.91 -48.69 -21.64
C PHE A 407 -11.96 -49.79 -21.42
N LYS A 408 -12.05 -50.74 -22.36
CA LYS A 408 -12.90 -51.93 -22.23
C LYS A 408 -12.04 -53.10 -21.74
N PRO A 409 -12.39 -53.75 -20.61
CA PRO A 409 -11.66 -54.92 -20.13
C PRO A 409 -11.58 -56.02 -21.18
N VAL A 410 -10.44 -56.69 -21.25
CA VAL A 410 -10.23 -57.79 -22.19
C VAL A 410 -10.51 -59.11 -21.48
N ILE A 411 -11.29 -59.97 -22.12
CA ILE A 411 -11.68 -61.27 -21.60
C ILE A 411 -10.92 -62.37 -22.35
N CYS A 412 -10.30 -63.26 -21.61
CA CYS A 412 -9.64 -64.46 -22.12
C CYS A 412 -10.35 -65.69 -21.52
N THR A 413 -10.89 -66.57 -22.35
CA THR A 413 -11.65 -67.76 -21.92
C THR A 413 -10.95 -69.01 -22.43
N ALA A 414 -10.64 -69.94 -21.53
CA ALA A 414 -10.14 -71.26 -21.89
C ALA A 414 -11.27 -72.29 -21.81
N SER A 415 -11.46 -73.07 -22.86
CA SER A 415 -12.41 -74.19 -22.88
C SER A 415 -11.78 -75.39 -22.16
N ASN A 416 -11.06 -76.26 -22.87
CA ASN A 416 -10.71 -77.58 -22.36
C ASN A 416 -9.20 -77.73 -22.06
N LYS A 417 -8.38 -76.82 -22.58
CA LYS A 417 -6.92 -76.79 -22.39
C LYS A 417 -6.50 -75.43 -21.88
N ALA A 418 -5.55 -75.40 -20.96
CA ALA A 418 -4.92 -74.16 -20.53
C ALA A 418 -4.16 -73.54 -21.72
N TYR A 419 -4.18 -72.22 -21.83
CA TYR A 419 -3.44 -71.51 -22.87
C TYR A 419 -2.91 -70.17 -22.35
N ARG A 420 -1.97 -69.60 -23.09
CA ARG A 420 -1.37 -68.30 -22.79
C ARG A 420 -2.08 -67.22 -23.61
N CYS A 421 -2.82 -66.35 -22.94
CA CYS A 421 -3.48 -65.21 -23.56
C CYS A 421 -2.49 -64.05 -23.67
N ASN A 422 -2.06 -63.73 -24.89
CA ASN A 422 -1.22 -62.57 -25.18
C ASN A 422 -2.08 -61.44 -25.75
N LYS A 423 -2.02 -60.27 -25.14
CA LYS A 423 -2.79 -59.08 -25.55
C LYS A 423 -1.94 -57.83 -25.43
N ARG A 424 -1.95 -57.02 -26.49
CA ARG A 424 -1.42 -55.66 -26.48
C ARG A 424 -2.54 -54.69 -26.15
N MET A 425 -2.33 -53.88 -25.13
CA MET A 425 -3.26 -52.82 -24.72
C MET A 425 -2.64 -51.48 -25.05
N THR A 426 -3.38 -50.64 -25.78
CA THR A 426 -2.99 -49.26 -26.06
C THR A 426 -3.93 -48.32 -25.32
N SER A 427 -3.39 -47.37 -24.56
CA SER A 427 -4.20 -46.40 -23.82
C SER A 427 -3.60 -45.01 -23.93
N THR A 428 -4.43 -44.04 -24.33
CA THR A 428 -4.07 -42.61 -24.30
C THR A 428 -4.39 -42.04 -22.93
N ILE A 429 -3.36 -41.50 -22.28
CA ILE A 429 -3.46 -40.96 -20.93
C ILE A 429 -3.14 -39.48 -20.98
N SER A 430 -4.10 -38.68 -20.53
CA SER A 430 -3.90 -37.25 -20.33
C SER A 430 -3.56 -36.95 -18.87
N THR A 431 -2.47 -36.22 -18.67
CA THR A 431 -2.02 -35.65 -17.39
C THR A 431 -2.12 -34.14 -17.47
N SER A 432 -2.69 -33.52 -16.45
CA SER A 432 -2.78 -32.07 -16.37
C SER A 432 -1.99 -31.56 -15.19
N SER A 433 -1.17 -30.54 -15.41
CA SER A 433 -0.60 -29.75 -14.33
C SER A 433 -1.19 -28.35 -14.35
N THR A 434 -1.56 -27.87 -13.16
CA THR A 434 -2.29 -26.62 -12.99
C THR A 434 -1.53 -25.70 -12.05
N LEU A 435 -1.09 -24.55 -12.56
CA LEU A 435 -0.60 -23.44 -11.75
C LEU A 435 -1.76 -22.52 -11.39
N LYS A 436 -2.00 -22.30 -10.10
CA LYS A 436 -3.00 -21.38 -9.56
C LYS A 436 -2.31 -20.21 -8.86
N ILE A 437 -2.76 -18.99 -9.16
CA ILE A 437 -2.39 -17.78 -8.42
C ILE A 437 -3.42 -17.60 -7.31
N GLY A 438 -2.99 -17.82 -6.06
CA GLY A 438 -3.86 -17.76 -4.88
C GLY A 438 -4.02 -16.33 -4.34
N SER A 439 -3.01 -15.48 -4.52
CA SER A 439 -3.05 -14.07 -4.15
C SER A 439 -2.59 -13.19 -5.32
N GLY A 440 -3.33 -12.10 -5.53
CA GLY A 440 -3.13 -11.19 -6.65
C GLY A 440 -2.91 -9.74 -6.25
N PHE A 441 -2.41 -8.97 -7.20
CA PHE A 441 -2.12 -7.55 -7.12
C PHE A 441 -3.04 -6.77 -8.07
N SER A 442 -3.43 -5.56 -7.68
CA SER A 442 -4.13 -4.63 -8.59
C SER A 442 -3.21 -3.94 -9.61
N MET A 443 -1.91 -4.22 -9.58
CA MET A 443 -0.88 -3.59 -10.42
C MET A 443 -0.24 -4.62 -11.36
N GLY A 444 0.05 -4.18 -12.58
CA GLY A 444 0.76 -4.97 -13.57
C GLY A 444 2.19 -5.31 -13.15
N VAL A 445 2.66 -6.48 -13.55
CA VAL A 445 4.02 -6.98 -13.26
C VAL A 445 4.84 -7.06 -14.54
N THR A 446 6.11 -6.67 -14.44
CA THR A 446 7.15 -6.89 -15.44
C THR A 446 8.05 -8.03 -14.97
N ILE A 447 8.31 -9.00 -15.84
CA ILE A 447 9.22 -10.11 -15.54
C ILE A 447 10.49 -9.89 -16.35
N GLY A 448 11.63 -9.80 -15.67
CA GLY A 448 12.94 -9.69 -16.30
C GLY A 448 13.31 -10.97 -17.06
N ALA A 449 14.31 -10.88 -17.95
CA ALA A 449 14.70 -11.96 -18.87
C ALA A 449 15.28 -13.21 -18.18
N LYS A 450 15.55 -13.18 -16.88
CA LYS A 450 16.13 -14.29 -16.10
C LYS A 450 15.58 -14.27 -14.68
N VAL A 451 14.40 -14.85 -14.48
CA VAL A 451 13.93 -15.20 -13.13
C VAL A 451 14.11 -16.71 -12.97
N GLY A 452 15.03 -17.14 -12.12
CA GLY A 452 15.25 -18.56 -11.85
C GLY A 452 14.12 -19.15 -11.02
N PHE A 453 13.73 -20.39 -11.33
CA PHE A 453 13.02 -21.23 -10.37
C PHE A 453 14.04 -22.13 -9.68
N GLU A 454 14.01 -22.17 -8.35
CA GLU A 454 14.69 -23.20 -7.57
C GLU A 454 13.63 -24.14 -7.01
N ALA A 455 13.48 -25.32 -7.61
CA ALA A 455 12.76 -26.41 -6.96
C ALA A 455 13.73 -27.58 -6.74
N GLY A 456 13.99 -27.89 -5.47
CA GLY A 456 14.63 -29.15 -5.05
C GLY A 456 13.66 -30.35 -5.13
N ALA A 457 12.75 -30.36 -6.10
CA ALA A 457 11.91 -31.51 -6.38
C ALA A 457 12.63 -32.37 -7.43
N PHE A 458 12.52 -33.70 -7.34
CA PHE A 458 13.09 -34.72 -8.25
C PHE A 458 14.48 -35.31 -7.94
N GLY A 459 15.21 -34.90 -6.89
CA GLY A 459 16.59 -35.40 -6.69
C GLY A 459 17.55 -34.99 -7.82
N VAL A 460 17.08 -34.13 -8.72
CA VAL A 460 17.78 -33.44 -9.78
C VAL A 460 17.60 -31.96 -9.47
N LYS A 461 18.68 -31.18 -9.40
CA LYS A 461 18.60 -29.72 -9.41
C LYS A 461 18.04 -29.29 -10.76
N ALA A 462 16.72 -29.21 -10.88
CA ALA A 462 16.10 -28.58 -12.03
C ALA A 462 16.14 -27.07 -11.77
N THR A 463 17.10 -26.38 -12.38
CA THR A 463 17.08 -24.92 -12.54
C THR A 463 16.47 -24.64 -13.90
N GLY A 464 15.24 -24.15 -13.93
CA GLY A 464 14.65 -23.60 -15.14
C GLY A 464 14.65 -22.09 -15.04
N GLU A 465 15.13 -21.45 -16.09
CA GLU A 465 15.01 -20.02 -16.24
C GLU A 465 13.62 -19.71 -16.81
N PHE A 466 12.88 -18.78 -16.18
CA PHE A 466 11.87 -18.01 -16.88
C PHE A 466 12.59 -17.10 -17.88
N SER A 467 13.01 -17.68 -19.01
CA SER A 467 13.52 -16.95 -20.16
C SER A 467 12.39 -16.82 -21.17
N THR A 468 11.76 -15.64 -21.22
CA THR A 468 11.34 -14.93 -22.44
C THR A 468 10.35 -13.81 -22.11
N GLN A 469 10.57 -12.67 -22.79
CA GLN A 469 9.76 -11.45 -22.92
C GLN A 469 8.33 -11.46 -22.32
N VAL A 470 8.21 -11.27 -21.00
CA VAL A 470 6.98 -10.73 -20.40
C VAL A 470 7.06 -9.21 -20.40
N SER A 471 7.24 -8.64 -21.59
CA SER A 471 7.19 -7.20 -21.83
C SER A 471 5.77 -6.68 -22.02
N SER A 472 4.77 -7.57 -22.02
CA SER A 472 3.36 -7.19 -21.91
C SER A 472 2.85 -7.54 -20.52
N THR A 473 2.17 -6.57 -19.91
CA THR A 473 1.54 -6.61 -18.58
C THR A 473 0.82 -7.93 -18.34
N SER A 474 1.49 -8.89 -17.69
CA SER A 474 0.83 -10.10 -17.21
C SER A 474 0.17 -9.78 -15.87
N THR A 475 -1.12 -10.12 -15.75
CA THR A 475 -1.91 -9.77 -14.57
C THR A 475 -1.87 -10.89 -13.56
N PHE A 476 -1.26 -10.62 -12.41
CA PHE A 476 -1.39 -11.47 -11.23
C PHE A 476 -2.73 -11.15 -10.56
N ASN A 477 -3.83 -11.47 -11.23
CA ASN A 477 -5.18 -11.34 -10.66
C ASN A 477 -5.59 -12.63 -9.94
N VAL A 478 -6.36 -12.49 -8.88
CA VAL A 478 -6.95 -13.61 -8.13
C VAL A 478 -7.83 -14.45 -9.07
N GLU A 479 -7.82 -15.77 -8.88
CA GLU A 479 -8.56 -16.79 -9.67
C GLU A 479 -8.03 -17.10 -11.07
N ARG A 480 -6.82 -16.65 -11.43
CA ARG A 480 -6.16 -17.16 -12.64
C ARG A 480 -5.48 -18.51 -12.36
N SER A 481 -5.93 -19.52 -13.08
CA SER A 481 -5.23 -20.79 -13.19
C SER A 481 -4.81 -21.02 -14.64
N LYS A 482 -3.58 -21.52 -14.83
CA LYS A 482 -3.13 -22.04 -16.12
C LYS A 482 -2.95 -23.53 -15.97
N THR A 483 -3.65 -24.28 -16.80
CA THR A 483 -3.55 -25.73 -16.85
C THR A 483 -2.90 -26.13 -18.16
N CYS A 484 -1.78 -26.85 -18.08
CA CYS A 484 -1.27 -27.59 -19.22
C CYS A 484 -1.77 -29.03 -19.13
N THR A 485 -2.27 -29.56 -20.24
CA THR A 485 -2.62 -30.98 -20.39
C THR A 485 -1.71 -31.59 -21.43
N ILE A 486 -1.00 -32.66 -21.06
CA ILE A 486 -0.18 -33.46 -21.96
C ILE A 486 -0.82 -34.83 -22.08
N SER A 487 -0.99 -35.28 -23.32
CA SER A 487 -1.46 -36.62 -23.65
C SER A 487 -0.33 -37.42 -24.25
N PHE A 488 -0.21 -38.68 -23.83
CA PHE A 488 0.73 -39.65 -24.40
C PHE A 488 0.03 -41.00 -24.49
N THR A 489 0.58 -41.86 -25.33
CA THR A 489 0.03 -43.19 -25.61
C THR A 489 0.98 -44.22 -25.01
N ASP A 490 0.49 -45.02 -24.08
CA ASP A 490 1.22 -46.18 -23.55
C ASP A 490 0.75 -47.46 -24.23
N GLN A 491 1.72 -48.35 -24.45
CA GLN A 491 1.48 -49.71 -24.90
C GLN A 491 1.91 -50.68 -23.79
N THR A 492 1.01 -51.57 -23.40
CA THR A 492 1.25 -52.60 -22.38
C THR A 492 0.99 -53.96 -23.00
N ASP A 493 2.04 -54.75 -23.14
CA ASP A 493 1.99 -56.13 -23.63
C ASP A 493 1.78 -57.08 -22.43
N ILE A 494 0.66 -57.79 -22.45
CA ILE A 494 0.19 -58.60 -21.33
C ILE A 494 0.14 -60.06 -21.75
N SER A 495 0.71 -60.92 -20.91
CA SER A 495 0.76 -62.36 -21.09
C SER A 495 0.23 -63.07 -19.86
N VAL A 496 -0.95 -63.69 -19.97
CA VAL A 496 -1.62 -64.36 -18.84
C VAL A 496 -1.84 -65.83 -19.16
N ASN A 497 -1.45 -66.70 -18.24
CA ASN A 497 -1.82 -68.11 -18.30
C ASN A 497 -3.25 -68.31 -17.80
N VAL A 498 -4.14 -68.77 -18.70
CA VAL A 498 -5.55 -69.04 -18.42
C VAL A 498 -5.72 -70.55 -18.23
N PRO A 499 -6.06 -71.03 -17.02
CA PRO A 499 -6.27 -72.46 -16.77
C PRO A 499 -7.46 -73.01 -17.55
N ALA A 500 -7.49 -74.33 -17.80
CA ALA A 500 -8.61 -74.98 -18.48
C ALA A 500 -9.94 -74.74 -17.72
N ASN A 501 -11.01 -74.52 -18.49
CA ASN A 501 -12.36 -74.18 -18.01
C ASN A 501 -12.44 -72.88 -17.20
N GLU A 502 -11.47 -71.99 -17.28
CA GLU A 502 -11.48 -70.71 -16.56
C GLU A 502 -11.68 -69.53 -17.52
N GLN A 503 -12.21 -68.44 -16.97
CA GLN A 503 -12.31 -67.16 -17.66
C GLN A 503 -11.61 -66.10 -16.84
N VAL A 504 -10.77 -65.32 -17.51
CA VAL A 504 -9.96 -64.28 -16.88
C VAL A 504 -10.25 -62.95 -17.56
N MET A 505 -10.49 -61.93 -16.76
CA MET A 505 -10.65 -60.54 -17.17
C MET A 505 -9.37 -59.77 -16.86
N ILE A 506 -8.86 -59.05 -17.85
CA ILE A 506 -7.71 -58.17 -17.73
C ILE A 506 -8.23 -56.74 -17.78
N ASP A 507 -8.01 -56.00 -16.70
CA ASP A 507 -8.41 -54.61 -16.54
C ASP A 507 -7.18 -53.71 -16.37
N LEU A 508 -7.26 -52.49 -16.90
CA LEU A 508 -6.21 -51.49 -16.78
C LEU A 508 -6.70 -50.37 -15.85
N LEU A 509 -6.08 -50.29 -14.68
CA LEU A 509 -6.38 -49.29 -13.67
C LEU A 509 -5.31 -48.21 -13.69
N ARG A 510 -5.72 -46.95 -13.56
CA ARG A 510 -4.85 -45.80 -13.35
C ARG A 510 -4.94 -45.36 -11.90
N LYS A 511 -3.79 -45.18 -11.28
CA LYS A 511 -3.63 -44.60 -9.94
C LYS A 511 -2.92 -43.26 -10.08
N LYS A 512 -3.67 -42.18 -9.85
CA LYS A 512 -3.15 -40.81 -9.87
C LYS A 512 -2.51 -40.48 -8.52
N VAL A 513 -1.29 -39.96 -8.56
CA VAL A 513 -0.64 -39.35 -7.40
C VAL A 513 -0.40 -37.89 -7.72
N ASP A 514 -1.26 -37.03 -7.16
CA ASP A 514 -1.16 -35.59 -7.33
C ASP A 514 -0.38 -35.00 -6.14
N ILE A 515 0.62 -34.16 -6.42
CA ILE A 515 1.32 -33.37 -5.42
C ILE A 515 0.97 -31.91 -5.63
N VAL A 516 0.52 -31.26 -4.57
CA VAL A 516 0.31 -29.82 -4.56
C VAL A 516 1.55 -29.16 -3.97
N TYR A 517 2.19 -28.33 -4.78
CA TYR A 517 3.31 -27.49 -4.37
C TYR A 517 2.79 -26.10 -4.04
N LYS A 518 3.16 -25.54 -2.88
CA LYS A 518 2.95 -24.11 -2.60
C LYS A 518 4.13 -23.33 -3.14
N TRP A 519 3.85 -22.19 -3.77
CA TRP A 519 4.90 -21.29 -4.27
C TRP A 519 4.71 -19.87 -3.78
N LYS A 520 5.84 -19.15 -3.69
CA LYS A 520 5.95 -17.74 -3.32
C LYS A 520 6.74 -16.99 -4.38
N GLY A 521 6.11 -16.00 -5.00
CA GLY A 521 6.77 -15.03 -5.87
C GLY A 521 7.21 -13.82 -5.05
N VAL A 522 8.45 -13.37 -5.24
CA VAL A 522 9.01 -12.14 -4.71
C VAL A 522 9.10 -11.12 -5.83
N PHE A 523 8.50 -9.95 -5.63
CA PHE A 523 8.48 -8.85 -6.58
C PHE A 523 9.05 -7.62 -5.93
N GLN A 524 9.86 -6.85 -6.65
CA GLN A 524 10.44 -5.62 -6.15
C GLN A 524 9.78 -4.41 -6.82
N MET A 525 9.44 -3.41 -6.00
CA MET A 525 8.95 -2.12 -6.46
C MET A 525 10.09 -1.27 -7.01
N LEU A 526 9.94 -0.80 -8.24
CA LEU A 526 10.87 0.09 -8.92
C LEU A 526 10.13 1.25 -9.59
N GLY A 527 10.85 2.36 -9.80
CA GLY A 527 10.33 3.57 -10.41
C GLY A 527 10.19 4.73 -9.43
N LYS A 528 9.42 5.74 -9.82
CA LYS A 528 9.35 7.01 -9.09
C LYS A 528 7.98 7.26 -8.46
N TYR A 529 7.99 8.05 -7.40
CA TYR A 529 6.80 8.65 -6.80
C TYR A 529 6.92 10.17 -6.83
N LYS A 530 5.79 10.86 -6.73
CA LYS A 530 5.69 12.32 -6.74
C LYS A 530 5.24 12.81 -5.36
N LEU A 531 5.90 13.82 -4.84
CA LEU A 531 5.37 14.65 -3.76
C LEU A 531 4.86 15.95 -4.37
N SER A 532 3.68 16.40 -3.93
CA SER A 532 3.08 17.66 -4.35
C SER A 532 2.59 18.43 -3.15
N TRP A 533 2.85 19.73 -3.13
CA TRP A 533 2.50 20.63 -2.04
C TRP A 533 1.43 21.63 -2.48
N SER A 534 0.75 22.27 -1.51
CA SER A 534 -0.37 23.17 -1.81
C SER A 534 0.05 24.51 -2.40
N ASP A 535 1.34 24.85 -2.35
CA ASP A 535 1.93 26.02 -3.01
C ASP A 535 2.18 25.80 -4.52
N GLY A 536 1.96 24.58 -5.01
CA GLY A 536 2.17 24.19 -6.40
C GLY A 536 3.51 23.52 -6.66
N ASP A 537 4.44 23.52 -5.69
CA ASP A 537 5.71 22.80 -5.85
C ASP A 537 5.44 21.29 -5.92
N SER A 538 6.24 20.60 -6.75
CA SER A 538 6.22 19.14 -6.81
C SER A 538 7.57 18.57 -7.18
N LYS A 539 7.89 17.37 -6.66
CA LYS A 539 9.14 16.67 -6.96
C LYS A 539 8.92 15.18 -7.14
N PHE A 540 9.55 14.63 -8.17
CA PHE A 540 9.67 13.18 -8.34
C PHE A 540 10.89 12.67 -7.58
N GLN A 541 10.75 11.52 -6.93
CA GLN A 541 11.82 10.81 -6.27
C GLN A 541 11.77 9.34 -6.62
N ASP A 542 12.95 8.72 -6.70
CA ASP A 542 13.05 7.28 -6.89
C ASP A 542 12.67 6.55 -5.60
N ILE A 543 11.89 5.47 -5.69
CA ILE A 543 11.46 4.69 -4.53
C ILE A 543 12.64 4.10 -3.73
N THR A 544 13.77 3.87 -4.41
CA THR A 544 15.03 3.40 -3.81
C THR A 544 15.63 4.40 -2.82
N SER A 545 15.28 5.69 -2.93
CA SER A 545 15.80 6.74 -2.03
C SER A 545 15.23 6.66 -0.60
N ILE A 546 14.11 5.95 -0.41
CA ILE A 546 13.38 5.95 0.86
C ILE A 546 13.02 4.55 1.39
N LEU A 547 12.86 3.57 0.49
CA LEU A 547 12.60 2.17 0.83
C LEU A 547 13.79 1.29 0.39
N THR A 548 14.20 0.36 1.25
CA THR A 548 15.37 -0.51 1.02
C THR A 548 15.04 -1.97 1.34
N GLY A 549 15.78 -2.91 0.71
CA GLY A 549 15.61 -4.35 0.96
C GLY A 549 14.14 -4.81 0.86
N THR A 550 13.68 -5.51 1.90
CA THR A 550 12.33 -6.08 2.01
C THR A 550 11.21 -5.03 2.03
N ASP A 551 11.50 -3.76 2.36
CA ASP A 551 10.50 -2.70 2.29
C ASP A 551 10.07 -2.36 0.86
N ARG A 552 10.85 -2.80 -0.14
CA ARG A 552 10.48 -2.73 -1.55
C ARG A 552 9.85 -4.01 -2.08
N GLU A 553 9.83 -5.07 -1.28
CA GLU A 553 9.31 -6.35 -1.71
C GLU A 553 7.78 -6.41 -1.51
N ILE A 554 7.14 -6.99 -2.52
CA ILE A 554 5.75 -7.43 -2.53
C ILE A 554 5.77 -8.91 -2.88
N TYR A 555 4.89 -9.70 -2.28
CA TYR A 555 4.88 -11.14 -2.49
C TYR A 555 3.52 -11.61 -2.99
N ALA A 556 3.56 -12.55 -3.92
CA ALA A 556 2.39 -13.32 -4.34
C ALA A 556 2.60 -14.77 -3.95
N PHE A 557 1.50 -15.47 -3.79
CA PHE A 557 1.47 -16.87 -3.41
C PHE A 557 0.48 -17.61 -4.28
N GLY A 558 0.74 -18.89 -4.46
CA GLY A 558 -0.17 -19.77 -5.15
C GLY A 558 0.16 -21.22 -4.94
N GLN A 559 -0.53 -22.03 -5.72
CA GLN A 559 -0.40 -23.47 -5.69
C GLN A 559 -0.09 -23.97 -7.08
N TRP A 560 0.70 -25.03 -7.15
CA TRP A 560 1.01 -25.73 -8.36
C TRP A 560 0.62 -27.19 -8.16
N ASN A 561 -0.46 -27.61 -8.78
CA ASN A 561 -0.86 -29.01 -8.80
C ASN A 561 -0.07 -29.72 -9.89
N TYR A 562 0.78 -30.65 -9.47
CA TYR A 562 1.65 -31.40 -10.34
C TYR A 562 1.34 -32.90 -10.20
N PRO A 563 1.05 -33.61 -11.30
CA PRO A 563 0.88 -35.06 -11.26
C PRO A 563 2.28 -35.68 -11.11
N ASP A 564 2.63 -36.10 -9.90
CA ASP A 564 3.98 -36.58 -9.58
C ASP A 564 4.27 -37.92 -10.24
N THR A 565 3.34 -38.86 -10.10
CA THR A 565 3.38 -40.15 -10.79
C THR A 565 1.98 -40.61 -11.13
N ASP A 566 1.73 -40.82 -12.42
CA ASP A 566 0.63 -41.69 -12.84
C ASP A 566 1.16 -43.12 -12.92
N VAL A 567 0.53 -44.03 -12.19
CA VAL A 567 0.86 -45.46 -12.26
C VAL A 567 -0.27 -46.20 -12.96
N LEU A 568 0.08 -46.96 -13.99
CA LEU A 568 -0.81 -47.95 -14.60
C LEU A 568 -0.63 -49.29 -13.91
N GLN A 569 -1.75 -49.93 -13.61
CA GLN A 569 -1.83 -51.20 -12.92
C GLN A 569 -2.65 -52.17 -13.75
N VAL A 570 -2.06 -53.30 -14.11
CA VAL A 570 -2.76 -54.37 -14.81
C VAL A 570 -3.35 -55.31 -13.76
N LEU A 571 -4.67 -55.25 -13.60
CA LEU A 571 -5.40 -56.11 -12.69
C LEU A 571 -6.01 -57.27 -13.46
N VAL A 572 -5.67 -58.49 -13.06
CA VAL A 572 -6.18 -59.70 -13.67
C VAL A 572 -7.14 -60.37 -12.69
N THR A 573 -8.37 -60.65 -13.14
CA THR A 573 -9.45 -61.19 -12.32
C THR A 573 -9.95 -62.49 -12.91
N ASN A 574 -9.80 -63.60 -12.19
CA ASN A 574 -10.50 -64.82 -12.53
C ASN A 574 -12.01 -64.63 -12.26
N GLN A 575 -12.83 -64.82 -13.29
CA GLN A 575 -14.27 -64.55 -13.25
C GLN A 575 -15.06 -65.61 -12.46
N LYS A 576 -14.58 -66.86 -12.39
CA LYS A 576 -15.26 -67.93 -11.66
C LYS A 576 -14.97 -67.90 -10.17
N SER A 577 -13.70 -67.74 -9.79
CA SER A 577 -13.27 -67.71 -8.39
C SER A 577 -13.32 -66.32 -7.75
N GLY A 578 -13.47 -65.26 -8.56
CA GLY A 578 -13.37 -63.87 -8.11
C GLY A 578 -11.95 -63.44 -7.71
N GLN A 579 -10.95 -64.32 -7.87
CA GLN A 579 -9.58 -64.04 -7.46
C GLN A 579 -8.96 -62.92 -8.30
N LYS A 580 -8.52 -61.85 -7.63
CA LYS A 580 -7.84 -60.70 -8.24
C LYS A 580 -6.34 -60.78 -8.00
N LYS A 581 -5.55 -60.55 -9.04
CA LYS A 581 -4.08 -60.51 -8.98
C LYS A 581 -3.56 -59.30 -9.76
N LEU A 582 -2.72 -58.49 -9.13
CA LEU A 582 -1.99 -57.44 -9.81
C LEU A 582 -0.86 -58.10 -10.62
N ALA A 583 -0.91 -58.00 -11.94
CA ALA A 583 0.09 -58.61 -12.83
C ALA A 583 1.37 -57.79 -12.89
N CYS A 584 1.24 -56.48 -12.99
CA CYS A 584 2.34 -55.54 -13.06
C CYS A 584 1.84 -54.14 -12.71
N GLN A 585 2.79 -53.25 -12.46
CA GLN A 585 2.55 -51.82 -12.41
C GLN A 585 3.73 -51.10 -13.07
N HIS A 586 3.45 -50.02 -13.80
CA HIS A 586 4.49 -49.20 -14.40
C HIS A 586 4.07 -47.74 -14.42
N ASN A 587 5.05 -46.84 -14.57
CA ASN A 587 4.79 -45.42 -14.71
C ASN A 587 4.19 -45.15 -16.08
N SER A 588 3.22 -44.26 -16.09
CA SER A 588 2.58 -43.73 -17.29
C SER A 588 3.61 -42.96 -18.13
N GLY A 589 3.65 -43.19 -19.44
CA GLY A 589 4.59 -42.56 -20.38
C GLY A 589 5.99 -43.17 -20.38
N SER A 590 6.17 -44.35 -19.79
CA SER A 590 7.43 -45.12 -19.85
C SER A 590 7.68 -45.78 -21.20
N GLY A 591 6.69 -45.81 -22.10
CA GLY A 591 6.74 -46.57 -23.35
C GLY A 591 6.28 -48.02 -23.15
N ASP A 592 6.87 -48.95 -23.88
CA ASP A 592 6.48 -50.36 -23.88
C ASP A 592 6.75 -51.04 -22.54
N SER A 593 5.75 -51.74 -22.01
CA SER A 593 5.83 -52.45 -20.74
C SER A 593 5.33 -53.89 -20.90
N ASN A 594 6.11 -54.84 -20.39
CA ASN A 594 5.79 -56.27 -20.46
C ASN A 594 5.26 -56.76 -19.11
N CYS A 595 4.10 -57.43 -19.14
CA CYS A 595 3.41 -57.88 -17.94
C CYS A 595 3.07 -59.37 -18.02
N ALA A 596 3.39 -60.12 -16.97
CA ALA A 596 3.09 -61.55 -16.89
C ALA A 596 2.30 -61.88 -15.62
N ALA A 597 1.24 -62.70 -15.74
CA ALA A 597 0.52 -63.22 -14.58
C ALA A 597 0.14 -64.69 -14.73
N ASN A 598 0.33 -65.44 -13.64
CA ASN A 598 0.00 -66.86 -13.54
C ASN A 598 -1.08 -67.06 -12.47
N PHE A 599 -2.15 -67.78 -12.84
CA PHE A 599 -3.09 -68.38 -11.90
C PHE A 599 -2.77 -69.86 -11.77
N THR A 600 -2.34 -70.28 -10.59
CA THR A 600 -2.27 -71.69 -10.22
C THR A 600 -3.64 -72.11 -9.72
N LYS A 601 -4.14 -73.24 -10.22
CA LYS A 601 -5.36 -73.87 -9.72
C LYS A 601 -5.15 -74.11 -8.21
N LYS A 602 -6.01 -73.57 -7.35
CA LYS A 602 -6.08 -74.07 -5.97
C LYS A 602 -6.64 -75.50 -6.08
N THR A 603 -5.80 -76.47 -5.75
CA THR A 603 -6.19 -77.87 -5.55
C THR A 603 -7.26 -77.98 -4.49
#